data_AF-A0A812R2K9-F1
#
_entry.id   AF-A0A812R2K9-F1
#
_cell.length_a   1.000
_cell.length_b   1.000
_cell.length_c   1.000
_cell.angle_alpha   90.00
_cell.angle_beta   90.00
_cell.angle_gamma   90.00
#
_symmetry.space_group_name_H-M   'P 1'
#
loop_
_entity.id
_entity.type
_entity.pdbx_description
1 polymer ?
#
loop_
_entity_poly.entity_id
_entity_poly.type
_entity_poly.pdbx_seq_one_letter_code
_entity_poly.pdbx_strand_id
1 'polypeptide(L)'
;MHAFEVSTMMSFSVDSTQSLAHNRIDILNRRWAAAMLCLGSVCGLTSLALATLAGNFNSISGFEMKYACFPHNKCPSGRSYHAETVSEMVSKPDYPAAKLFFSFTLIGSISLLLSRYPWELKNVYTGGSPTRRLLTAARAVLPPCGMLIVATIPVVPRVARQSTAIKLACSVHSFGATLYVAGYNAMESCTLWILWEKLDKTERVLRATCVVFGVLSTISFFMCGTVYSYAKELGMCCVDEWEKTEAAFEALYHMGNQSATAKVVELLIPKVYGPFVLTDSASGIALLIKKFEFWLEEFAGFFVIVSHLLIWKFCKVQHLEVPELLDIRSGHEVRDVPQVAQTY
;
A
#
# COMPACT_ATOMS: atom_id res chain seq x y z
N MET A 1 -8.04 76.84 25.89
CA MET A 1 -8.73 76.23 24.73
C MET A 1 -8.31 74.77 24.67
N HIS A 2 -9.14 73.87 25.19
CA HIS A 2 -8.92 72.42 25.12
C HIS A 2 -9.57 71.90 23.83
N ALA A 3 -8.75 71.39 22.92
CA ALA A 3 -9.22 70.68 21.74
C ALA A 3 -9.71 69.29 22.17
N PHE A 4 -10.93 68.97 21.73
CA PHE A 4 -11.66 67.75 22.01
C PHE A 4 -11.22 66.69 20.98
N GLU A 5 -10.39 65.73 21.39
CA GLU A 5 -10.08 64.54 20.57
C GLU A 5 -11.25 63.56 20.65
N VAL A 6 -12.21 63.71 19.74
CA VAL A 6 -13.15 62.65 19.38
C VAL A 6 -12.62 62.05 18.09
N SER A 7 -11.94 60.92 18.19
CA SER A 7 -11.74 60.07 17.03
C SER A 7 -11.56 58.60 17.40
N THR A 8 -12.28 57.77 16.64
CA THR A 8 -11.97 56.37 16.35
C THR A 8 -12.25 55.30 17.42
N MET A 9 -13.52 55.09 17.74
CA MET A 9 -14.03 53.82 18.28
C MET A 9 -15.13 53.22 17.38
N MET A 10 -14.82 52.91 16.11
CA MET A 10 -15.67 52.05 15.27
C MET A 10 -14.85 51.36 14.17
N SER A 11 -14.14 50.27 14.48
CA SER A 11 -13.66 49.33 13.44
C SER A 11 -13.43 47.88 13.93
N PHE A 12 -14.16 47.40 14.93
CA PHE A 12 -13.82 46.13 15.60
C PHE A 12 -14.74 44.91 15.32
N SER A 13 -15.73 44.97 14.42
CA SER A 13 -16.67 43.83 14.27
C SER A 13 -16.53 42.97 13.00
N VAL A 14 -15.84 43.42 11.95
CA VAL A 14 -15.78 42.67 10.66
C VAL A 14 -14.70 41.57 10.67
N ASP A 15 -13.60 41.73 11.42
CA ASP A 15 -12.51 40.74 11.46
C ASP A 15 -12.85 39.45 12.24
N SER A 16 -13.85 39.50 13.13
CA SER A 16 -14.20 38.37 14.00
C SER A 16 -14.92 37.23 13.26
N THR A 17 -15.82 37.56 12.32
CA THR A 17 -16.62 36.56 11.61
C THR A 17 -15.82 35.86 10.51
N GLN A 18 -14.96 36.61 9.80
CA GLN A 18 -14.06 36.02 8.78
C GLN A 18 -13.02 35.09 9.40
N SER A 19 -12.43 35.46 10.55
CA SER A 19 -11.46 34.61 11.24
C SER A 19 -12.09 33.32 11.77
N LEU A 20 -13.33 33.37 12.25
CA LEU A 20 -14.06 32.19 12.73
C LEU A 20 -14.43 31.23 11.59
N ALA A 21 -14.93 31.75 10.47
CA ALA A 21 -15.24 30.95 9.28
C ALA A 21 -13.98 30.28 8.70
N HIS A 22 -12.85 30.99 8.64
CA HIS A 22 -11.58 30.44 8.18
C HIS A 22 -11.09 29.31 9.09
N ASN A 23 -11.14 29.51 10.42
CA ASN A 23 -10.76 28.49 11.39
C ASN A 23 -11.65 27.22 11.28
N ARG A 24 -12.96 27.39 11.03
CA ARG A 24 -13.89 26.26 10.81
C ARG A 24 -13.46 25.40 9.62
N ILE A 25 -13.22 26.02 8.46
CA ILE A 25 -12.83 25.31 7.24
C ILE A 25 -11.51 24.54 7.46
N ASP A 26 -10.54 25.16 8.12
CA ASP A 26 -9.26 24.53 8.45
C ASP A 26 -9.42 23.30 9.36
N ILE A 27 -10.28 23.37 10.37
CA ILE A 27 -10.55 22.22 11.26
C ILE A 27 -11.20 21.08 10.47
N LEU A 28 -12.16 21.38 9.59
CA LEU A 28 -12.82 20.39 8.75
C LEU A 28 -11.84 19.72 7.78
N ASN A 29 -10.98 20.49 7.12
CA ASN A 29 -9.97 19.96 6.20
C ASN A 29 -8.99 19.03 6.91
N ARG A 30 -8.53 19.39 8.13
CA ARG A 30 -7.67 18.53 8.93
C ARG A 30 -8.35 17.23 9.35
N ARG A 31 -9.63 17.28 9.74
CA ARG A 31 -10.42 16.09 10.11
C ARG A 31 -10.61 15.18 8.91
N TRP A 32 -10.94 15.73 7.75
CA TRP A 32 -11.03 15.01 6.50
C TRP A 32 -9.70 14.32 6.16
N ALA A 33 -8.59 15.06 6.24
CA ALA A 33 -7.26 14.52 5.99
C ALA A 33 -6.91 13.35 6.90
N ALA A 34 -7.19 13.48 8.21
CA ALA A 34 -6.96 12.41 9.17
C ALA A 34 -7.86 11.19 8.91
N ALA A 35 -9.14 11.39 8.58
CA ALA A 35 -10.08 10.31 8.28
C ALA A 35 -9.67 9.54 7.02
N MET A 36 -9.33 10.24 5.93
CA MET A 36 -8.90 9.64 4.68
C MET A 36 -7.54 8.94 4.81
N LEU A 37 -6.62 9.48 5.62
CA LEU A 37 -5.36 8.80 5.98
C LEU A 37 -5.63 7.48 6.71
N CYS A 38 -6.53 7.49 7.70
CA CYS A 38 -6.90 6.29 8.45
C CYS A 38 -7.54 5.24 7.55
N LEU A 39 -8.58 5.64 6.79
CA LEU A 39 -9.24 4.76 5.83
C LEU A 39 -8.25 4.17 4.84
N GLY A 40 -7.39 5.01 4.26
CA GLY A 40 -6.36 4.59 3.31
C GLY A 40 -5.42 3.54 3.90
N SER A 41 -4.97 3.76 5.13
CA SER A 41 -4.04 2.87 5.84
C SER A 41 -4.70 1.56 6.26
N VAL A 42 -5.94 1.59 6.76
CA VAL A 42 -6.71 0.39 7.14
C VAL A 42 -7.02 -0.46 5.92
N CYS A 43 -7.42 0.16 4.80
CA CYS A 43 -7.60 -0.56 3.53
C CYS A 43 -6.28 -1.17 3.04
N GLY A 44 -5.16 -0.43 3.10
CA GLY A 44 -3.84 -0.97 2.77
C GLY A 44 -3.45 -2.18 3.62
N LEU A 45 -3.66 -2.12 4.94
CA LEU A 45 -3.38 -3.24 5.84
C LEU A 45 -4.28 -4.45 5.55
N THR A 46 -5.56 -4.21 5.34
CA THR A 46 -6.56 -5.23 5.03
C THR A 46 -6.24 -5.91 3.70
N SER A 47 -5.78 -5.15 2.71
CA SER A 47 -5.33 -5.65 1.41
C SER A 47 -4.22 -6.70 1.56
N LEU A 48 -3.13 -6.35 2.25
CA LEU A 48 -2.01 -7.26 2.49
C LEU A 48 -2.46 -8.49 3.28
N ALA A 49 -3.11 -8.29 4.42
CA ALA A 49 -3.50 -9.39 5.30
C ALA A 49 -4.43 -10.40 4.61
N LEU A 50 -5.48 -9.92 3.93
CA LEU A 50 -6.45 -10.82 3.29
C LEU A 50 -5.87 -11.50 2.04
N ALA A 51 -5.05 -10.80 1.25
CA ALA A 51 -4.39 -11.40 0.09
C ALA A 51 -3.42 -12.51 0.50
N THR A 52 -2.59 -12.26 1.52
CA THR A 52 -1.65 -13.25 2.08
C THR A 52 -2.37 -14.45 2.70
N LEU A 53 -3.44 -14.23 3.46
CA LEU A 53 -4.24 -15.32 4.03
C LEU A 53 -4.87 -16.18 2.93
N ALA A 54 -5.49 -15.55 1.92
CA ALA A 54 -6.11 -16.27 0.80
C ALA A 54 -5.07 -17.05 -0.03
N GLY A 55 -3.92 -16.45 -0.33
CA GLY A 55 -2.87 -17.11 -1.09
C GLY A 55 -2.20 -18.26 -0.34
N ASN A 56 -1.94 -18.10 0.95
CA ASN A 56 -1.42 -19.17 1.80
C ASN A 56 -2.43 -20.33 1.94
N PHE A 57 -3.71 -20.02 2.08
CA PHE A 57 -4.75 -21.05 2.12
C PHE A 57 -4.83 -21.83 0.80
N ASN A 58 -4.71 -21.16 -0.35
CA ASN A 58 -4.64 -21.82 -1.65
C ASN A 58 -3.40 -22.72 -1.76
N SER A 59 -2.23 -22.26 -1.29
CA SER A 59 -0.99 -23.05 -1.29
C SER A 59 -1.09 -24.31 -0.41
N ILE A 60 -1.70 -24.20 0.78
CA ILE A 60 -1.87 -25.32 1.72
C ILE A 60 -2.92 -26.32 1.22
N SER A 61 -4.05 -25.83 0.72
CA SER A 61 -5.20 -26.67 0.35
C SER A 61 -5.00 -27.43 -0.96
N GLY A 62 -4.03 -27.02 -1.80
CA GLY A 62 -3.67 -27.73 -3.04
C GLY A 62 -4.76 -27.71 -4.11
N PHE A 63 -5.73 -26.78 -4.00
CA PHE A 63 -6.90 -26.73 -4.87
C PHE A 63 -6.62 -26.29 -6.32
N GLU A 64 -5.41 -25.83 -6.65
CA GLU A 64 -5.12 -25.23 -7.96
C GLU A 64 -4.21 -26.04 -8.86
N MET A 65 -4.74 -26.49 -10.00
CA MET A 65 -4.02 -27.28 -10.99
C MET A 65 -2.90 -26.53 -11.73
N LYS A 66 -2.93 -25.19 -11.81
CA LYS A 66 -1.95 -24.40 -12.59
C LYS A 66 -0.61 -24.18 -11.87
N TYR A 67 -0.60 -24.37 -10.55
CA TYR A 67 0.60 -24.35 -9.71
C TYR A 67 0.78 -25.66 -8.92
N ALA A 68 -0.15 -26.60 -9.10
CA ALA A 68 0.16 -28.00 -8.93
C ALA A 68 1.29 -28.38 -9.89
N CYS A 69 2.15 -29.29 -9.46
CA CYS A 69 3.13 -29.82 -10.37
C CYS A 69 2.45 -30.57 -11.52
N PHE A 70 3.08 -30.54 -12.68
CA PHE A 70 2.66 -31.34 -13.81
C PHE A 70 3.33 -32.72 -13.72
N PRO A 71 2.63 -33.83 -14.06
CA PRO A 71 1.19 -33.96 -14.30
C PRO A 71 0.35 -34.16 -13.05
N HIS A 72 1.00 -34.35 -11.89
CA HIS A 72 0.37 -34.79 -10.67
C HIS A 72 0.14 -33.62 -9.72
N ASN A 73 -1.03 -33.58 -9.07
CA ASN A 73 -1.35 -32.58 -8.05
C ASN A 73 -0.32 -32.46 -6.89
N LYS A 74 0.68 -33.36 -6.82
CA LYS A 74 1.82 -33.33 -5.88
C LYS A 74 3.15 -33.26 -6.63
N CYS A 75 3.98 -32.30 -6.26
CA CYS A 75 5.36 -32.18 -6.74
C CYS A 75 6.26 -33.31 -6.23
N PRO A 76 7.31 -33.71 -6.97
CA PRO A 76 8.33 -34.64 -6.50
C PRO A 76 8.93 -34.25 -5.14
N SER A 77 9.12 -32.96 -4.88
CA SER A 77 9.53 -32.42 -3.59
C SER A 77 8.57 -32.69 -2.41
N GLY A 78 7.35 -33.14 -2.68
CA GLY A 78 6.27 -33.31 -1.71
C GLY A 78 5.65 -31.98 -1.23
N ARG A 79 5.97 -30.85 -1.86
CA ARG A 79 5.46 -29.51 -1.50
C ARG A 79 4.64 -28.89 -2.62
N SER A 80 3.59 -28.15 -2.28
CA SER A 80 2.91 -27.26 -3.23
C SER A 80 3.81 -26.09 -3.60
N TYR A 81 3.57 -25.50 -4.77
CA TYR A 81 4.17 -24.23 -5.12
C TYR A 81 3.80 -23.13 -4.12
N HIS A 82 4.78 -22.27 -3.85
CA HIS A 82 4.65 -21.04 -3.07
C HIS A 82 5.04 -19.88 -3.98
N ALA A 83 4.40 -18.72 -3.91
CA ALA A 83 4.87 -17.56 -4.67
C ALA A 83 6.22 -17.07 -4.12
N GLU A 84 7.08 -16.52 -4.96
CA GLU A 84 8.30 -15.85 -4.54
C GLU A 84 8.00 -14.48 -3.90
N THR A 85 6.98 -13.79 -4.43
CA THR A 85 6.56 -12.46 -3.99
C THR A 85 5.05 -12.39 -3.78
N VAL A 86 4.58 -11.48 -2.92
CA VAL A 86 3.16 -11.11 -2.78
C VAL A 86 2.63 -10.65 -4.14
N SER A 87 3.44 -9.90 -4.88
CA SER A 87 3.13 -9.38 -6.21
C SER A 87 2.90 -10.50 -7.24
N GLU A 88 3.63 -11.60 -7.15
CA GLU A 88 3.42 -12.81 -7.95
C GLU A 88 2.17 -13.59 -7.51
N MET A 89 1.92 -13.68 -6.21
CA MET A 89 0.75 -14.35 -5.64
C MET A 89 -0.57 -13.72 -6.14
N VAL A 90 -0.61 -12.39 -6.29
CA VAL A 90 -1.78 -11.63 -6.76
C VAL A 90 -1.82 -11.42 -8.27
N SER A 91 -0.95 -12.09 -9.02
CA SER A 91 -0.78 -11.86 -10.46
C SER A 91 -1.96 -12.31 -11.33
N LYS A 92 -2.80 -13.21 -10.81
CA LYS A 92 -3.94 -13.79 -11.52
C LYS A 92 -5.23 -13.09 -11.09
N PRO A 93 -5.85 -12.25 -11.96
CA PRO A 93 -6.99 -11.42 -11.58
C PRO A 93 -8.24 -12.22 -11.19
N ASP A 94 -8.36 -13.46 -11.63
CA ASP A 94 -9.50 -14.32 -11.30
C ASP A 94 -9.44 -14.86 -9.87
N TYR A 95 -8.28 -14.79 -9.21
CA TYR A 95 -8.07 -15.42 -7.92
C TYR A 95 -8.57 -14.53 -6.76
N PRO A 96 -9.10 -15.13 -5.68
CA PRO A 96 -9.56 -14.38 -4.52
C PRO A 96 -8.50 -13.43 -3.94
N ALA A 97 -7.25 -13.89 -3.82
CA ALA A 97 -6.15 -13.07 -3.31
C ALA A 97 -5.92 -11.81 -4.16
N ALA A 98 -5.96 -11.93 -5.49
CA ALA A 98 -5.79 -10.81 -6.40
C ALA A 98 -6.95 -9.81 -6.32
N LYS A 99 -8.20 -10.30 -6.24
CA LYS A 99 -9.38 -9.44 -6.11
C LYS A 99 -9.37 -8.65 -4.79
N LEU A 100 -9.06 -9.34 -3.68
CA LEU A 100 -8.92 -8.72 -2.37
C LEU A 100 -7.81 -7.67 -2.38
N PHE A 101 -6.63 -8.03 -2.90
CA PHE A 101 -5.50 -7.11 -3.01
C PHE A 101 -5.86 -5.87 -3.84
N PHE A 102 -6.36 -6.08 -5.06
CA PHE A 102 -6.71 -5.00 -5.98
C PHE A 102 -7.74 -4.05 -5.37
N SER A 103 -8.88 -4.56 -4.87
CA SER A 103 -9.97 -3.73 -4.36
C SER A 103 -9.54 -2.88 -3.18
N PHE A 104 -8.89 -3.47 -2.18
CA PHE A 104 -8.49 -2.74 -0.98
C PHE A 104 -7.28 -1.84 -1.22
N THR A 105 -6.30 -2.23 -2.04
CA THR A 105 -5.17 -1.35 -2.40
C THR A 105 -5.64 -0.15 -3.22
N LEU A 106 -6.59 -0.32 -4.14
CA LEU A 106 -7.16 0.76 -4.95
C LEU A 106 -7.88 1.80 -4.07
N ILE A 107 -8.79 1.34 -3.20
CA ILE A 107 -9.50 2.22 -2.23
C ILE A 107 -8.47 2.89 -1.30
N GLY A 108 -7.51 2.11 -0.81
CA GLY A 108 -6.45 2.58 0.08
C GLY A 108 -5.65 3.72 -0.54
N SER A 109 -5.22 3.52 -1.78
CA SER A 109 -4.42 4.50 -2.51
C SER A 109 -5.19 5.78 -2.84
N ILE A 110 -6.40 5.67 -3.37
CA ILE A 110 -7.24 6.85 -3.66
C ILE A 110 -7.47 7.64 -2.37
N SER A 111 -7.73 6.95 -1.26
CA SER A 111 -7.94 7.59 0.03
C SER A 111 -6.68 8.32 0.54
N LEU A 112 -5.51 7.70 0.42
CA LEU A 112 -4.23 8.34 0.76
C LEU A 112 -3.97 9.57 -0.12
N LEU A 113 -4.25 9.52 -1.43
CA LEU A 113 -4.09 10.65 -2.33
C LEU A 113 -5.02 11.81 -1.97
N LEU A 114 -6.30 11.53 -1.71
CA LEU A 114 -7.31 12.52 -1.34
C LEU A 114 -7.13 13.08 0.07
N SER A 115 -6.39 12.39 0.94
CA SER A 115 -6.18 12.82 2.32
C SER A 115 -5.43 14.16 2.41
N ARG A 116 -4.53 14.46 1.48
CA ARG A 116 -3.65 15.64 1.55
C ARG A 116 -2.94 15.76 2.91
N TYR A 117 -2.77 14.64 3.61
CA TYR A 117 -2.29 14.62 5.00
C TYR A 117 -0.95 15.32 5.22
N PRO A 118 0.03 15.36 4.27
CA PRO A 118 1.28 16.06 4.47
C PRO A 118 1.13 17.58 4.58
N TRP A 119 0.06 18.16 4.04
CA TRP A 119 -0.23 19.60 4.13
C TRP A 119 -1.07 19.96 5.35
N GLU A 120 -2.00 19.09 5.73
CA GLU A 120 -2.99 19.38 6.77
C GLU A 120 -2.53 19.00 8.18
N LEU A 121 -1.73 17.93 8.32
CA LEU A 121 -1.35 17.38 9.62
C LEU A 121 -0.01 17.94 10.12
N LYS A 122 -0.05 18.60 11.29
CA LYS A 122 1.12 19.29 11.88
C LYS A 122 2.32 18.38 12.17
N ASN A 123 2.10 17.10 12.47
CA ASN A 123 3.14 16.13 12.79
C ASN A 123 3.87 15.57 11.56
N VAL A 124 3.50 16.01 10.35
CA VAL A 124 4.21 15.68 9.10
C VAL A 124 4.47 16.89 8.21
N TYR A 125 3.82 18.02 8.48
CA TYR A 125 4.04 19.25 7.73
C TYR A 125 5.45 19.81 7.95
N THR A 126 6.25 19.86 6.89
CA THR A 126 7.67 20.25 7.00
C THR A 126 7.90 21.76 6.92
N GLY A 127 6.95 22.54 6.40
CA GLY A 127 7.04 24.01 6.33
C GLY A 127 6.98 24.59 4.92
N GLY A 128 7.24 25.89 4.81
CA GLY A 128 6.97 26.68 3.60
C GLY A 128 8.15 26.93 2.64
N SER A 129 9.38 26.45 2.90
CA SER A 129 10.49 26.64 1.94
C SER A 129 10.27 25.80 0.66
N PRO A 130 10.78 26.21 -0.51
CA PRO A 130 10.57 25.49 -1.77
C PRO A 130 10.93 23.99 -1.70
N THR A 131 12.08 23.66 -1.11
CA THR A 131 12.54 22.28 -0.89
C THR A 131 11.60 21.46 0.00
N ARG A 132 11.06 22.08 1.05
CA ARG A 132 10.13 21.43 1.98
C ARG A 132 8.75 21.24 1.36
N ARG A 133 8.29 22.17 0.51
CA ARG A 133 7.08 22.01 -0.30
C ARG A 133 7.22 20.83 -1.27
N LEU A 134 8.37 20.70 -1.93
CA LEU A 134 8.65 19.57 -2.82
C LEU A 134 8.63 18.24 -2.05
N LEU A 135 9.30 18.17 -0.90
CA LEU A 135 9.26 16.99 -0.02
C LEU A 135 7.82 16.63 0.39
N THR A 136 7.04 17.63 0.78
CA THR A 136 5.63 17.46 1.18
C THR A 136 4.78 16.95 0.01
N ALA A 137 4.99 17.50 -1.19
CA ALA A 137 4.29 17.07 -2.41
C ALA A 137 4.68 15.66 -2.83
N ALA A 138 5.98 15.34 -2.85
CA ALA A 138 6.48 14.01 -3.17
C ALA A 138 5.91 12.96 -2.21
N ARG A 139 5.89 13.26 -0.91
CA ARG A 139 5.29 12.39 0.11
C ARG A 139 3.80 12.13 -0.12
N ALA A 140 3.05 13.11 -0.60
CA ALA A 140 1.62 12.95 -0.85
C ALA A 140 1.30 12.14 -2.11
N VAL A 141 2.21 12.13 -3.10
CA VAL A 141 1.97 11.57 -4.43
C VAL A 141 2.64 10.21 -4.61
N LEU A 142 3.92 10.07 -4.25
CA LEU A 142 4.69 8.87 -4.58
C LEU A 142 4.10 7.60 -3.95
N PRO A 143 3.77 7.55 -2.64
CA PRO A 143 3.22 6.34 -2.04
C PRO A 143 1.89 5.88 -2.68
N PRO A 144 0.84 6.70 -2.80
CA PRO A 144 -0.41 6.26 -3.42
C PRO A 144 -0.25 5.93 -4.92
N CYS A 145 0.53 6.71 -5.69
CA CYS A 145 0.78 6.37 -7.09
C CYS A 145 1.51 5.01 -7.22
N GLY A 146 2.49 4.75 -6.36
CA GLY A 146 3.16 3.45 -6.29
C GLY A 146 2.19 2.30 -5.98
N MET A 147 1.30 2.49 -5.00
CA MET A 147 0.26 1.51 -4.67
C MET A 147 -0.70 1.24 -5.84
N LEU A 148 -1.11 2.27 -6.60
CA LEU A 148 -1.97 2.09 -7.78
C LEU A 148 -1.27 1.26 -8.86
N ILE A 149 -0.01 1.56 -9.13
CA ILE A 149 0.78 0.84 -10.14
C ILE A 149 0.92 -0.64 -9.74
N VAL A 150 1.30 -0.91 -8.49
CA VAL A 150 1.44 -2.28 -7.96
C VAL A 150 0.12 -3.05 -7.99
N ALA A 151 -1.01 -2.39 -7.69
CA ALA A 151 -2.33 -3.01 -7.75
C ALA A 151 -2.79 -3.35 -9.18
N THR A 152 -2.44 -2.51 -10.16
CA THR A 152 -2.99 -2.60 -11.52
C THR A 152 -2.10 -3.38 -12.49
N ILE A 153 -0.81 -3.49 -12.22
CA ILE A 153 0.15 -4.16 -13.10
C ILE A 153 0.64 -5.44 -12.40
N PRO A 154 0.21 -6.63 -12.80
CA PRO A 154 0.61 -7.87 -12.15
C PRO A 154 2.07 -8.25 -12.46
N VAL A 155 2.73 -8.92 -11.52
CA VAL A 155 4.06 -9.54 -11.74
C VAL A 155 3.88 -11.03 -11.97
N VAL A 156 4.40 -11.57 -13.07
CA VAL A 156 4.33 -13.01 -13.33
C VAL A 156 5.59 -13.73 -12.81
N PRO A 157 5.52 -15.07 -12.64
CA PRO A 157 6.70 -15.87 -12.32
C PRO A 157 7.86 -15.61 -13.27
N ARG A 158 9.09 -15.67 -12.74
CA ARG A 158 10.31 -15.34 -13.51
C ARG A 158 10.42 -16.11 -14.82
N VAL A 159 10.07 -17.40 -14.83
CA VAL A 159 10.07 -18.22 -16.04
C VAL A 159 9.15 -17.67 -17.14
N ALA A 160 8.03 -17.03 -16.76
CA ALA A 160 7.07 -16.46 -17.68
C ALA A 160 7.49 -15.10 -18.25
N ARG A 161 8.58 -14.49 -17.76
CA ARG A 161 9.11 -13.18 -18.19
C ARG A 161 9.94 -13.27 -19.48
N GLN A 162 9.49 -14.05 -20.46
CA GLN A 162 10.23 -14.24 -21.72
C GLN A 162 10.03 -13.09 -22.70
N SER A 163 8.79 -12.57 -22.80
CA SER A 163 8.48 -11.50 -23.76
C SER A 163 8.93 -10.13 -23.26
N THR A 164 9.36 -9.26 -24.18
CA THR A 164 9.75 -7.87 -23.86
C THR A 164 8.61 -7.09 -23.21
N ALA A 165 7.37 -7.32 -23.64
CA ALA A 165 6.19 -6.69 -23.06
C ALA A 165 5.98 -7.08 -21.58
N ILE A 166 6.14 -8.37 -21.24
CA ILE A 166 6.02 -8.84 -19.86
C ILE A 166 7.18 -8.30 -19.00
N LYS A 167 8.40 -8.27 -19.55
CA LYS A 167 9.55 -7.66 -18.86
C LYS A 167 9.31 -6.18 -18.56
N LEU A 168 8.80 -5.43 -19.54
CA LEU A 168 8.43 -4.02 -19.37
C LEU A 168 7.35 -3.86 -18.29
N ALA A 169 6.29 -4.67 -18.32
CA ALA A 169 5.24 -4.65 -17.30
C ALA A 169 5.80 -4.91 -15.89
N CYS A 170 6.66 -5.92 -15.74
CA CYS A 170 7.33 -6.20 -14.46
C CYS A 170 8.23 -5.04 -14.02
N SER A 171 8.95 -4.37 -14.93
CA SER A 171 9.75 -3.19 -14.61
C SER A 171 8.90 -2.01 -14.15
N VAL A 172 7.75 -1.76 -14.80
CA VAL A 172 6.82 -0.70 -14.36
C VAL A 172 6.23 -1.04 -13.00
N HIS A 173 5.87 -2.29 -12.75
CA HIS A 173 5.45 -2.73 -11.41
C HIS A 173 6.54 -2.48 -10.36
N SER A 174 7.78 -2.91 -10.61
CA SER A 174 8.90 -2.70 -9.69
C SER A 174 9.17 -1.21 -9.44
N PHE A 175 8.99 -0.37 -10.46
CA PHE A 175 9.03 1.08 -10.29
C PHE A 175 7.92 1.57 -9.34
N GLY A 176 6.69 1.09 -9.52
CA GLY A 176 5.58 1.34 -8.58
C GLY A 176 5.90 0.93 -7.14
N ALA A 177 6.44 -0.28 -6.94
CA ALA A 177 6.87 -0.76 -5.63
C ALA A 177 7.98 0.12 -5.04
N THR A 178 8.92 0.59 -5.87
CA THR A 178 9.97 1.54 -5.46
C THR A 178 9.38 2.87 -5.01
N LEU A 179 8.43 3.45 -5.75
CA LEU A 179 7.75 4.68 -5.34
C LEU A 179 6.99 4.51 -4.03
N TYR A 180 6.31 3.37 -3.87
CA TYR A 180 5.53 3.05 -2.68
C TYR A 180 6.41 2.87 -1.44
N VAL A 181 7.39 1.97 -1.49
CA VAL A 181 8.16 1.55 -0.31
C VAL A 181 9.41 2.42 -0.12
N ALA A 182 10.31 2.42 -1.10
CA ALA A 182 11.57 3.16 -0.98
C ALA A 182 11.34 4.68 -0.99
N GLY A 183 10.45 5.15 -1.87
CA GLY A 183 10.02 6.55 -1.94
C GLY A 183 9.43 7.02 -0.61
N TYR A 184 8.51 6.24 -0.01
CA TYR A 184 7.97 6.59 1.30
C TYR A 184 9.05 6.65 2.38
N ASN A 185 9.88 5.61 2.52
CA ASN A 185 10.90 5.56 3.56
C ASN A 185 11.91 6.71 3.43
N ALA A 186 12.28 7.10 2.20
CA ALA A 186 13.13 8.26 1.96
C ALA A 186 12.45 9.57 2.41
N MET A 187 11.19 9.79 2.01
CA MET A 187 10.47 11.01 2.39
C MET A 187 10.20 11.07 3.91
N GLU A 188 9.87 9.93 4.53
CA GLU A 188 9.67 9.83 5.98
C GLU A 188 10.95 10.07 6.77
N SER A 189 12.09 9.53 6.33
CA SER A 189 13.39 9.83 6.93
C SER A 189 13.68 11.32 6.94
N CYS A 190 13.47 11.99 5.80
CA CYS A 190 13.63 13.45 5.68
C CYS A 190 12.64 14.23 6.57
N THR A 191 11.37 13.81 6.61
CA THR A 191 10.34 14.42 7.47
C THR A 191 10.71 14.28 8.96
N LEU A 192 11.11 13.09 9.40
CA LEU A 192 11.53 12.84 10.78
C LEU A 192 12.77 13.65 11.15
N TRP A 193 13.75 13.75 10.26
CA TRP A 193 14.94 14.58 10.47
C TRP A 193 14.56 16.06 10.69
N ILE A 194 13.69 16.61 9.85
CA ILE A 194 13.25 18.02 9.93
C ILE A 194 12.41 18.30 11.17
N LEU A 195 11.57 17.35 11.58
CA LEU A 195 10.61 17.51 12.67
C LEU A 195 11.06 16.90 13.99
N TRP A 196 12.29 16.37 14.07
CA TRP A 196 12.74 15.52 15.18
C TRP A 196 12.49 16.10 16.57
N GLU A 197 12.77 17.39 16.76
CA GLU A 197 12.60 18.09 18.04
C GLU A 197 11.16 18.57 18.29
N LYS A 198 10.32 18.58 17.25
CA LYS A 198 8.93 19.05 17.32
C LYS A 198 7.94 17.91 17.58
N LEU A 199 8.35 16.66 17.37
CA LEU A 199 7.52 15.48 17.57
C LEU A 199 7.58 14.98 19.01
N ASP A 200 6.53 14.30 19.44
CA ASP A 200 6.55 13.57 20.71
C ASP A 200 7.64 12.49 20.69
N LYS A 201 8.27 12.24 21.86
CA LYS A 201 9.34 11.23 22.00
C LYS A 201 8.87 9.83 21.61
N THR A 202 7.62 9.49 21.92
CA THR A 202 7.03 8.19 21.60
C THR A 202 6.77 8.09 20.10
N GLU A 203 6.16 9.13 19.52
CA GLU A 203 5.86 9.20 18.08
C GLU A 203 7.13 9.05 17.24
N ARG A 204 8.18 9.83 17.55
CA ARG A 204 9.42 9.82 16.77
C ARG A 204 10.10 8.45 16.80
N VAL A 205 10.11 7.77 17.96
CA VAL A 205 10.75 6.47 18.11
C VAL A 205 10.00 5.43 17.29
N LEU A 206 8.67 5.35 17.43
CA LEU A 206 7.87 4.37 16.71
C LEU A 206 7.93 4.56 15.19
N ARG A 207 7.88 5.81 14.71
CA ARG A 207 8.00 6.12 13.28
C ARG A 207 9.41 5.83 12.74
N ALA A 208 10.46 6.20 13.47
CA ALA A 208 11.84 5.86 13.10
C ALA A 208 12.07 4.35 13.07
N THR A 209 11.49 3.60 14.02
CA THR A 209 11.52 2.14 14.03
C THR A 209 10.88 1.57 12.77
N CYS A 210 9.70 2.07 12.36
CA CYS A 210 9.05 1.62 11.12
C CYS A 210 9.93 1.88 9.89
N VAL A 211 10.56 3.05 9.79
CA VAL A 211 11.48 3.37 8.68
C VAL A 211 12.68 2.41 8.66
N VAL A 212 13.34 2.22 9.80
CA VAL A 212 14.53 1.35 9.89
C VAL A 212 14.17 -0.08 9.48
N PHE A 213 13.11 -0.65 10.06
CA PHE A 213 12.70 -2.01 9.69
C PHE A 213 12.16 -2.11 8.26
N GLY A 214 11.49 -1.08 7.75
CA GLY A 214 11.05 -1.02 6.35
C GLY A 214 12.23 -1.02 5.38
N VAL A 215 13.28 -0.23 5.65
CA VAL A 215 14.51 -0.19 4.85
C VAL A 215 15.27 -1.52 4.93
N LEU A 216 15.44 -2.08 6.12
CA LEU A 216 16.09 -3.38 6.29
C LEU A 216 15.33 -4.50 5.58
N SER A 217 14.00 -4.51 5.66
CA SER A 217 13.16 -5.48 4.94
C SER A 217 13.31 -5.33 3.42
N THR A 218 13.30 -4.10 2.92
CA THR A 218 13.51 -3.80 1.49
C THR A 218 14.86 -4.31 0.99
N ILE A 219 15.96 -4.00 1.71
CA ILE A 219 17.31 -4.45 1.32
C ILE A 219 17.38 -5.98 1.35
N SER A 220 16.87 -6.59 2.42
CA SER A 220 16.90 -8.04 2.59
C SER A 220 16.07 -8.75 1.53
N PHE A 221 14.93 -8.19 1.12
CA PHE A 221 14.11 -8.67 0.00
C PHE A 221 14.94 -8.72 -1.30
N PHE A 222 15.59 -7.62 -1.67
CA PHE A 222 16.44 -7.59 -2.87
C PHE A 222 17.60 -8.59 -2.80
N MET A 223 18.22 -8.75 -1.63
CA MET A 223 19.30 -9.72 -1.43
C MET A 223 18.78 -11.15 -1.58
N CYS A 224 17.66 -11.50 -0.96
CA CYS A 224 17.05 -12.84 -1.08
C CYS A 224 16.65 -13.13 -2.52
N GLY A 225 16.00 -12.18 -3.20
CA GLY A 225 15.63 -12.34 -4.61
C GLY A 225 16.81 -12.46 -5.55
N THR A 226 17.91 -11.77 -5.28
CA THR A 226 19.16 -11.93 -6.02
C THR A 226 19.75 -13.31 -5.79
N VAL A 227 19.87 -13.74 -4.53
CA VAL A 227 20.38 -15.07 -4.17
C VAL A 227 19.53 -16.18 -4.78
N TYR A 228 18.20 -16.05 -4.76
CA TYR A 228 17.29 -17.01 -5.39
C TYR A 228 17.41 -16.99 -6.94
N SER A 229 17.67 -15.83 -7.55
CA SER A 229 17.93 -15.71 -9.00
C SER A 229 19.10 -16.56 -9.46
N TYR A 230 20.17 -16.56 -8.66
CA TYR A 230 21.42 -17.23 -8.96
C TYR A 230 21.56 -18.57 -8.25
N ALA A 231 20.45 -19.15 -7.79
CA ALA A 231 20.47 -20.31 -6.94
C ALA A 231 21.13 -21.53 -7.59
N LYS A 232 20.87 -21.76 -8.88
CA LYS A 232 21.49 -22.87 -9.63
C LYS A 232 22.99 -22.66 -9.81
N GLU A 233 23.42 -21.44 -10.13
CA GLU A 233 24.82 -21.07 -10.29
C GLU A 233 25.60 -21.15 -8.97
N LEU A 234 24.93 -20.88 -7.84
CA LEU A 234 25.47 -21.03 -6.49
C LEU A 234 25.48 -22.49 -5.99
N GLY A 235 25.05 -23.44 -6.81
CA GLY A 235 25.00 -24.86 -6.44
C GLY A 235 23.90 -25.20 -5.44
N MET A 236 22.91 -24.33 -5.26
CA MET A 236 21.74 -24.64 -4.43
C MET A 236 20.84 -25.63 -5.19
N CYS A 237 20.67 -26.81 -4.61
CA CYS A 237 19.75 -27.82 -5.12
C CYS A 237 18.28 -27.42 -4.88
N CYS A 238 17.38 -28.07 -5.62
CA CYS A 238 15.94 -28.07 -5.35
C CYS A 238 15.27 -26.68 -5.40
N VAL A 239 15.62 -25.87 -6.41
CA VAL A 239 14.85 -24.68 -6.79
C VAL A 239 13.60 -25.07 -7.58
N ASP A 240 12.68 -24.15 -7.82
CA ASP A 240 11.54 -24.45 -8.70
C ASP A 240 12.03 -24.85 -10.10
N GLU A 241 11.54 -25.98 -10.59
CA GLU A 241 11.78 -26.47 -11.93
C GLU A 241 10.55 -26.20 -12.80
N TRP A 242 10.80 -25.48 -13.88
CA TRP A 242 9.77 -25.10 -14.83
C TRP A 242 10.18 -25.59 -16.20
N GLU A 243 9.24 -26.21 -16.90
CA GLU A 243 9.42 -26.68 -18.26
C GLU A 243 8.42 -26.00 -19.18
N LYS A 244 8.77 -25.93 -20.47
CA LYS A 244 7.79 -25.59 -21.50
C LYS A 244 6.71 -26.65 -21.47
N THR A 245 5.46 -26.21 -21.48
CA THR A 245 4.32 -27.12 -21.34
C THR A 245 4.34 -28.24 -22.39
N GLU A 246 4.67 -27.92 -23.64
CA GLU A 246 4.81 -28.91 -24.72
C GLU A 246 5.84 -30.00 -24.40
N ALA A 247 7.03 -29.61 -23.94
CA ALA A 247 8.12 -30.53 -23.62
C ALA A 247 7.77 -31.44 -22.44
N ALA A 248 7.15 -30.89 -21.38
CA ALA A 248 6.74 -31.66 -20.22
C ALA A 248 5.69 -32.73 -20.59
N PHE A 249 4.75 -32.40 -21.48
CA PHE A 249 3.74 -33.34 -21.98
C PHE A 249 4.33 -34.40 -22.91
N GLU A 250 5.24 -34.01 -23.82
CA GLU A 250 5.93 -34.96 -24.69
C GLU A 250 6.72 -35.99 -23.88
N ALA A 251 7.45 -35.53 -22.86
CA ALA A 251 8.22 -36.38 -21.95
C ALA A 251 7.34 -37.38 -21.20
N LEU A 252 6.16 -36.94 -20.74
CA LEU A 252 5.26 -37.77 -19.93
C LEU A 252 4.47 -38.81 -20.74
N TYR A 253 3.88 -38.40 -21.87
CA TYR A 253 2.95 -39.26 -22.62
C TYR A 253 3.66 -40.10 -23.68
N HIS A 254 4.99 -40.01 -23.79
CA HIS A 254 5.80 -40.70 -24.78
C HIS A 254 5.21 -40.58 -26.19
N MET A 255 4.78 -39.36 -26.56
CA MET A 255 4.10 -39.07 -27.82
C MET A 255 5.08 -39.12 -28.99
N GLY A 256 5.58 -40.32 -29.32
CA GLY A 256 6.35 -40.54 -30.54
C GLY A 256 5.47 -40.29 -31.78
N ASN A 257 5.98 -39.46 -32.71
CA ASN A 257 5.56 -39.23 -34.11
C ASN A 257 4.05 -39.15 -34.50
N GLN A 258 3.07 -39.25 -33.61
CA GLN A 258 1.64 -39.25 -33.98
C GLN A 258 1.11 -37.82 -34.16
N SER A 259 0.55 -37.50 -35.33
CA SER A 259 0.42 -36.09 -35.80
C SER A 259 -0.96 -35.42 -35.71
N ALA A 260 -2.03 -36.11 -35.29
CA ALA A 260 -3.38 -35.52 -35.24
C ALA A 260 -3.87 -35.28 -33.80
N THR A 261 -3.79 -36.28 -32.93
CA THR A 261 -4.09 -36.13 -31.49
C THR A 261 -3.09 -35.20 -30.82
N ALA A 262 -1.81 -35.28 -31.21
CA ALA A 262 -0.76 -34.38 -30.72
C ALA A 262 -1.07 -32.91 -31.02
N LYS A 263 -1.60 -32.57 -32.21
CA LYS A 263 -1.94 -31.17 -32.55
C LYS A 263 -3.11 -30.63 -31.74
N VAL A 264 -4.13 -31.44 -31.45
CA VAL A 264 -5.27 -31.02 -30.61
C VAL A 264 -4.85 -30.84 -29.16
N VAL A 265 -4.01 -31.75 -28.67
CA VAL A 265 -3.37 -31.73 -27.35
C VAL A 265 -2.46 -30.50 -27.24
N GLU A 266 -1.58 -30.26 -28.21
CA GLU A 266 -0.68 -29.11 -28.33
C GLU A 266 -1.43 -27.76 -28.40
N LEU A 267 -2.58 -27.69 -29.07
CA LEU A 267 -3.34 -26.43 -29.16
C LEU A 267 -4.22 -26.14 -27.93
N LEU A 268 -4.66 -27.17 -27.21
CA LEU A 268 -5.54 -27.00 -26.04
C LEU A 268 -4.76 -26.89 -24.73
N ILE A 269 -3.63 -27.58 -24.60
CA ILE A 269 -2.89 -27.64 -23.34
C ILE A 269 -2.29 -26.29 -22.93
N PRO A 270 -1.58 -25.53 -23.79
CA PRO A 270 -1.05 -24.23 -23.41
C PRO A 270 -2.15 -23.22 -23.06
N LYS A 271 -3.36 -23.40 -23.61
CA LYS A 271 -4.53 -22.59 -23.22
C LYS A 271 -5.00 -22.92 -21.80
N VAL A 272 -4.90 -24.17 -21.36
CA VAL A 272 -5.29 -24.61 -20.02
C VAL A 272 -4.20 -24.34 -18.99
N TYR A 273 -2.97 -24.78 -19.25
CA TYR A 273 -1.85 -24.73 -18.31
C TYR A 273 -0.99 -23.47 -18.44
N GLY A 274 -0.99 -22.81 -19.60
CA GLY A 274 -0.06 -21.74 -19.93
C GLY A 274 1.17 -22.23 -20.70
N PRO A 275 2.13 -21.33 -21.02
CA PRO A 275 3.34 -21.66 -21.78
C PRO A 275 4.39 -22.45 -20.98
N PHE A 276 4.31 -22.41 -19.65
CA PHE A 276 5.19 -23.12 -18.74
C PHE A 276 4.38 -23.84 -17.68
N VAL A 277 4.84 -25.01 -17.27
CA VAL A 277 4.34 -25.78 -16.13
C VAL A 277 5.45 -26.02 -15.12
N LEU A 278 5.06 -26.08 -13.85
CA LEU A 278 5.96 -26.44 -12.76
C LEU A 278 6.11 -27.96 -12.76
N THR A 279 7.33 -28.48 -12.83
CA THR A 279 7.61 -29.94 -12.80
C THR A 279 8.08 -30.39 -11.42
N ASP A 280 8.84 -29.54 -10.72
CA ASP A 280 9.16 -29.72 -9.31
C ASP A 280 9.16 -28.38 -8.57
N SER A 281 8.68 -28.36 -7.33
CA SER A 281 8.63 -27.15 -6.51
C SER A 281 9.86 -27.05 -5.62
N ALA A 282 10.24 -25.81 -5.27
CA ALA A 282 11.38 -25.60 -4.41
C ALA A 282 11.26 -26.34 -3.06
N SER A 283 12.37 -26.88 -2.55
CA SER A 283 12.45 -27.50 -1.23
C SER A 283 13.74 -27.11 -0.49
N GLY A 284 13.89 -27.57 0.76
CA GLY A 284 15.07 -27.30 1.57
C GLY A 284 15.40 -25.82 1.74
N ILE A 285 16.66 -25.45 1.51
CA ILE A 285 17.18 -24.08 1.66
C ILE A 285 16.60 -23.14 0.60
N ALA A 286 16.42 -23.60 -0.65
CA ALA A 286 15.85 -22.79 -1.72
C ALA A 286 14.43 -22.32 -1.36
N LEU A 287 13.59 -23.22 -0.84
CA LEU A 287 12.26 -22.87 -0.36
C LEU A 287 12.28 -21.88 0.83
N LEU A 288 13.25 -22.03 1.74
CA LEU A 288 13.40 -21.13 2.87
C LEU A 288 13.73 -19.70 2.41
N ILE A 289 14.70 -19.55 1.50
CA ILE A 289 15.08 -18.24 0.93
C ILE A 289 13.89 -17.62 0.20
N LYS A 290 13.18 -18.40 -0.62
CA LYS A 290 11.98 -17.95 -1.33
C LYS A 290 10.89 -17.45 -0.39
N LYS A 291 10.64 -18.15 0.72
CA LYS A 291 9.68 -17.71 1.74
C LYS A 291 10.16 -16.45 2.46
N PHE A 292 11.46 -16.33 2.74
CA PHE A 292 12.00 -15.11 3.32
C PHE A 292 11.82 -13.93 2.38
N GLU A 293 12.10 -14.08 1.08
CA GLU A 293 11.85 -13.04 0.07
C GLU A 293 10.40 -12.57 0.11
N PHE A 294 9.44 -13.50 0.07
CA PHE A 294 8.00 -13.22 0.17
C PHE A 294 7.66 -12.38 1.40
N TRP A 295 8.07 -12.82 2.60
CA TRP A 295 7.73 -12.13 3.85
C TRP A 295 8.46 -10.78 4.00
N LEU A 296 9.67 -10.65 3.47
CA LEU A 296 10.42 -9.39 3.52
C LEU A 296 9.80 -8.32 2.63
N GLU A 297 9.23 -8.69 1.48
CA GLU A 297 8.41 -7.78 0.67
C GLU A 297 7.15 -7.34 1.44
N GLU A 298 6.44 -8.30 2.04
CA GLU A 298 5.23 -8.03 2.81
C GLU A 298 5.51 -7.12 4.01
N PHE A 299 6.57 -7.40 4.78
CA PHE A 299 6.97 -6.57 5.91
C PHE A 299 7.37 -5.16 5.48
N ALA A 300 8.03 -5.00 4.33
CA ALA A 300 8.37 -3.68 3.81
C ALA A 300 7.11 -2.83 3.56
N GLY A 301 6.07 -3.40 2.96
CA GLY A 301 4.76 -2.75 2.81
C GLY A 301 4.05 -2.51 4.15
N PHE A 302 4.06 -3.51 5.04
CA PHE A 302 3.45 -3.43 6.36
C PHE A 302 4.00 -2.27 7.19
N PHE A 303 5.32 -2.09 7.26
CA PHE A 303 5.93 -0.98 8.01
C PHE A 303 5.56 0.39 7.45
N VAL A 304 5.41 0.53 6.13
CA VAL A 304 4.91 1.76 5.51
C VAL A 304 3.47 2.05 5.97
N ILE A 305 2.60 1.05 6.00
CA ILE A 305 1.21 1.21 6.43
C ILE A 305 1.11 1.53 7.92
N VAL A 306 1.85 0.81 8.77
CA VAL A 306 1.91 1.10 10.21
C VAL A 306 2.42 2.51 10.46
N SER A 307 3.41 2.98 9.71
CA SER A 307 3.89 4.36 9.82
C SER A 307 2.80 5.40 9.50
N HIS A 308 1.93 5.16 8.50
CA HIS A 308 0.76 6.01 8.25
C HIS A 308 -0.28 5.95 9.39
N LEU A 309 -0.54 4.77 9.96
CA LEU A 309 -1.41 4.62 11.15
C LEU A 309 -0.85 5.36 12.37
N LEU A 310 0.48 5.36 12.56
CA LEU A 310 1.13 6.13 13.62
C LEU A 310 0.95 7.64 13.40
N ILE A 311 1.11 8.13 12.16
CA ILE A 311 0.86 9.54 11.84
C ILE A 311 -0.58 9.93 12.18
N TRP A 312 -1.55 9.08 11.83
CA TRP A 312 -2.95 9.27 12.20
C TRP A 312 -3.17 9.25 13.71
N LYS A 313 -2.62 8.26 14.42
CA LYS A 313 -2.80 8.10 15.87
C LYS A 313 -2.26 9.30 16.66
N PHE A 314 -1.11 9.84 16.26
CA PHE A 314 -0.48 10.97 16.94
C PHE A 314 -0.96 12.35 16.43
N CYS A 315 -1.88 12.40 15.47
CA CYS A 315 -2.43 13.68 15.03
C CYS A 315 -3.42 14.23 16.09
N LYS A 316 -3.14 15.43 16.61
CA LYS A 316 -3.98 16.06 17.65
C LYS A 316 -5.35 16.54 17.15
N VAL A 317 -5.66 16.32 15.88
CA VAL A 317 -6.89 16.80 15.22
C VAL A 317 -8.14 16.15 15.80
N GLN A 318 -8.02 14.93 16.32
CA GLN A 318 -9.13 14.19 16.93
C GLN A 318 -9.71 14.88 18.18
N HIS A 319 -8.93 15.76 18.83
CA HIS A 319 -9.35 16.49 20.03
C HIS A 319 -9.76 17.95 19.76
N LEU A 320 -9.71 18.42 18.51
CA LEU A 320 -10.15 19.77 18.18
C LEU A 320 -11.67 19.82 18.16
N GLU A 321 -12.28 20.63 19.02
CA GLU A 321 -13.72 20.89 19.00
C GLU A 321 -14.07 21.76 17.77
N VAL A 322 -15.17 21.43 17.08
CA VAL A 322 -15.72 22.28 16.01
C VAL A 322 -16.69 23.25 16.67
N PRO A 323 -16.51 24.58 16.55
CA PRO A 323 -17.27 25.59 17.29
C PRO A 323 -18.81 25.62 17.06
N GLU A 324 -19.41 24.69 16.32
CA GLU A 324 -20.71 24.89 15.65
C GLU A 324 -21.88 24.06 16.15
N LEU A 325 -21.76 23.41 17.29
CA LEU A 325 -22.90 22.76 17.94
C LEU A 325 -23.39 23.49 19.20
N LEU A 326 -22.74 24.60 19.58
CA LEU A 326 -23.12 25.35 20.78
C LEU A 326 -24.05 26.55 20.49
N ASP A 327 -24.00 27.13 19.30
CA ASP A 327 -24.76 28.37 19.01
C ASP A 327 -26.18 28.17 18.44
N ILE A 328 -26.53 26.97 17.94
CA ILE A 328 -27.90 26.70 17.49
C ILE A 328 -28.83 26.45 18.69
N ARG A 329 -28.29 26.10 19.87
CA ARG A 329 -29.08 25.79 21.07
C ARG A 329 -29.27 26.99 22.01
N SER A 330 -28.47 28.05 21.89
CA SER A 330 -28.59 29.28 22.69
C SER A 330 -29.64 30.26 22.14
N GLY A 331 -30.11 30.09 20.90
CA GLY A 331 -31.05 30.99 20.24
C GLY A 331 -32.55 30.78 20.53
N HIS A 332 -32.93 29.79 21.36
CA HIS A 332 -34.35 29.45 21.60
C HIS A 332 -34.85 29.69 23.03
N GLU A 333 -34.16 30.50 23.84
CA GLU A 333 -34.76 31.13 25.03
C GLU A 333 -35.14 32.58 24.68
N VAL A 334 -36.04 32.74 23.70
CA VAL A 334 -36.87 33.95 23.61
C VAL A 334 -37.79 33.89 24.82
N ARG A 335 -37.33 34.44 25.95
CA ARG A 335 -38.26 34.84 27.01
C ARG A 335 -39.04 36.01 26.45
N ASP A 336 -40.30 35.76 26.14
CA ASP A 336 -41.34 36.77 26.13
C ASP A 336 -41.25 37.54 27.45
N VAL A 337 -40.57 38.69 27.44
CA VAL A 337 -40.68 39.68 28.51
C VAL A 337 -41.99 40.39 28.23
N PRO A 338 -43.05 40.20 29.04
CA PRO A 338 -44.29 40.89 28.83
C PRO A 338 -44.03 42.40 28.95
N GLN A 339 -44.40 43.15 27.92
CA GLN A 339 -44.45 44.60 27.97
C GLN A 339 -45.41 45.01 29.09
N VAL A 340 -44.87 45.41 30.24
CA VAL A 340 -45.65 46.11 31.26
C VAL A 340 -45.95 47.48 30.68
N ALA A 341 -47.22 47.68 30.31
CA ALA A 341 -47.77 48.96 29.91
C ALA A 341 -47.52 49.99 31.03
N GLN A 342 -46.68 51.00 30.75
CA GLN A 342 -46.66 52.21 31.56
C GLN A 342 -47.90 53.03 31.21
N THR A 343 -48.92 52.90 32.06
CA THR A 343 -50.01 53.86 32.17
C THR A 343 -49.67 54.92 33.22
N TYR A 344 -49.90 56.17 32.82
CA TYR A 344 -49.95 57.45 33.55
C TYR A 344 -48.66 58.28 33.62
#